data_AF-A0A9E4ZVU0-F1
#
_entry.id   AF-A0A9E4ZVU0-F1
#
_cell.length_a   1.000
_cell.length_b   1.000
_cell.length_c   1.000
_cell.angle_alpha   90.00
_cell.angle_beta   90.00
_cell.angle_gamma   90.00
#
_symmetry.space_group_name_H-M   'P 1'
#
loop_
_entity.id
_entity.type
_entity.pdbx_description
1 polymer ?
#
loop_
_entity_poly.entity_id
_entity_poly.type
_entity_poly.pdbx_seq_one_letter_code
_entity_poly.pdbx_strand_id
1 'polypeptide(L)'
;MPQIIPGLTGMVAVEVVYARGHPNIKATHPTTLEVTREEHLTERGDCIIGVSASKAPRDFSESFKEALRSDRAVLVALIIVGGLMDVVLAQGSSRLLLDSPVKLVIRRSSFIEPATIGVKASKAARDIDRGIIAALRNPDTVVELKLYALRLDEIESIYTGSRSIL
;
A
#
# COMPACT_ATOMS: atom_id res chain seq x y z
N MET A 1 -12.00 16.11 -5.75
CA MET A 1 -11.43 15.48 -4.53
C MET A 1 -12.58 14.85 -3.77
N PRO A 2 -12.51 13.56 -3.36
CA PRO A 2 -13.56 13.00 -2.53
C PRO A 2 -13.57 13.76 -1.20
N GLN A 3 -14.71 14.36 -0.87
CA GLN A 3 -14.87 15.02 0.42
C GLN A 3 -14.93 13.94 1.49
N ILE A 4 -13.91 13.90 2.35
CA ILE A 4 -13.91 13.09 3.57
C ILE A 4 -15.01 13.67 4.47
N ILE A 5 -15.91 12.81 4.95
CA ILE A 5 -17.01 13.21 5.83
C ILE A 5 -16.42 13.90 7.06
N PRO A 6 -16.86 15.10 7.44
CA PRO A 6 -16.35 15.83 8.61
C PRO A 6 -16.63 15.00 9.87
N GLY A 7 -15.57 14.38 10.39
CA GLY A 7 -15.62 13.33 11.43
C GLY A 7 -14.59 12.22 11.22
N LEU A 8 -14.21 11.96 9.96
CA LEU A 8 -13.11 11.04 9.58
C LEU A 8 -11.74 11.74 9.55
N THR A 9 -11.68 13.03 9.83
CA THR A 9 -10.45 13.84 9.85
C THR A 9 -9.60 13.44 11.06
N GLY A 10 -8.69 12.48 10.86
CA GLY A 10 -7.87 11.84 11.91
C GLY A 10 -7.86 10.31 11.80
N MET A 11 -8.97 9.75 11.28
CA MET A 11 -9.20 8.30 11.19
C MET A 11 -8.62 7.69 9.91
N VAL A 12 -8.43 8.52 8.88
CA VAL A 12 -7.93 8.10 7.56
C VAL A 12 -6.82 9.04 7.11
N ALA A 13 -5.65 8.47 6.85
CA ALA A 13 -4.57 9.13 6.14
C ALA A 13 -4.39 8.52 4.75
N VAL A 14 -3.99 9.32 3.77
CA VAL A 14 -3.92 8.89 2.37
C VAL A 14 -2.57 9.26 1.76
N GLU A 15 -1.99 8.32 1.01
CA GLU A 15 -0.85 8.55 0.15
C GLU A 15 -1.17 8.10 -1.28
N VAL A 16 -0.55 8.78 -2.25
CA VAL A 16 -0.61 8.38 -3.66
C VAL A 16 0.82 8.24 -4.17
N VAL A 17 1.11 7.07 -4.73
CA VAL A 17 2.40 6.75 -5.34
C VAL A 17 2.15 6.44 -6.81
N TYR A 18 2.87 7.13 -7.69
CA TYR A 18 2.89 6.81 -9.11
C TYR A 18 4.12 5.97 -9.42
N ALA A 19 3.97 4.97 -10.26
CA ALA A 19 5.08 4.16 -10.77
C ALA A 19 4.83 3.82 -12.24
N ARG A 20 5.76 3.11 -12.87
CA ARG A 20 5.68 2.68 -14.27
C ARG A 20 5.74 1.18 -14.40
N GLY A 21 5.18 0.67 -15.49
CA GLY A 21 5.38 -0.68 -15.95
C GLY A 21 6.83 -0.93 -16.37
N HIS A 22 7.18 -2.20 -16.55
CA HIS A 22 8.48 -2.64 -17.05
C HIS A 22 8.35 -4.02 -17.71
N PRO A 23 9.07 -4.31 -18.82
CA PRO A 23 8.94 -5.57 -19.55
C PRO A 23 9.17 -6.83 -18.71
N ASN A 24 10.05 -6.72 -17.70
CA ASN A 24 10.39 -7.81 -16.78
C ASN A 24 9.41 -8.01 -15.61
N ILE A 25 8.29 -7.28 -15.54
CA ILE A 25 7.29 -7.50 -14.48
C ILE A 25 6.63 -8.88 -14.64
N LYS A 26 6.89 -9.74 -13.66
CA LYS A 26 6.31 -11.10 -13.55
C LYS A 26 5.23 -11.18 -12.47
N ALA A 27 5.45 -10.51 -11.33
CA ALA A 27 4.54 -10.51 -10.18
C ALA A 27 4.07 -11.92 -9.79
N THR A 28 5.03 -12.79 -9.46
CA THR A 28 4.80 -14.19 -9.08
C THR A 28 5.21 -14.52 -7.66
N HIS A 29 5.79 -13.57 -6.92
CA HIS A 29 6.21 -13.84 -5.55
C HIS A 29 5.00 -14.17 -4.65
N PRO A 30 5.06 -15.25 -3.84
CA PRO A 30 3.90 -15.77 -3.12
C PRO A 30 3.56 -15.03 -1.83
N THR A 31 4.47 -14.20 -1.32
CA THR A 31 4.33 -13.60 0.02
C THR A 31 4.56 -12.10 0.09
N THR A 32 5.00 -11.46 -1.01
CA THR A 32 5.28 -10.02 -1.02
C THR A 32 4.79 -9.37 -2.30
N LEU A 33 4.55 -8.07 -2.22
CA LEU A 33 4.26 -7.16 -3.32
C LEU A 33 5.11 -5.90 -3.12
N GLU A 34 5.77 -5.44 -4.16
CA GLU A 34 6.76 -4.37 -4.11
C GLU A 34 6.55 -3.32 -5.22
N VAL A 35 6.81 -2.06 -4.87
CA VAL A 35 6.97 -0.95 -5.82
C VAL A 35 8.28 -0.24 -5.48
N THR A 36 9.11 0.04 -6.48
CA THR A 36 10.47 0.55 -6.31
C THR A 36 10.72 1.85 -7.09
N ARG A 37 11.58 2.71 -6.55
CA ARG A 37 12.14 3.89 -7.21
C ARG A 37 13.18 3.53 -8.27
N GLU A 38 13.78 2.35 -8.17
CA GLU A 38 14.72 1.88 -9.18
C GLU A 38 14.03 1.78 -10.53
N GLU A 39 14.73 2.17 -11.59
CA GLU A 39 14.19 2.14 -12.96
C GLU A 39 14.38 0.76 -13.60
N HIS A 40 15.45 0.06 -13.23
CA HIS A 40 15.82 -1.21 -13.81
C HIS A 40 15.29 -2.37 -12.97
N LEU A 41 14.57 -3.28 -13.63
CA LEU A 41 14.10 -4.52 -13.02
C LEU A 41 14.76 -5.72 -13.69
N THR A 42 15.54 -6.48 -12.92
CA THR A 42 16.08 -7.77 -13.37
C THR A 42 14.98 -8.83 -13.41
N GLU A 43 15.20 -9.92 -14.15
CA GLU A 43 14.26 -11.03 -14.24
C GLU A 43 13.97 -11.78 -12.92
N ARG A 44 14.78 -11.53 -11.88
CA ARG A 44 14.63 -12.13 -10.55
C ARG A 44 13.66 -11.37 -9.65
N GLY A 45 13.34 -10.12 -9.96
CA GLY A 45 12.45 -9.28 -9.15
C GLY A 45 10.99 -9.66 -9.34
N ASP A 46 10.58 -10.80 -8.78
CA ASP A 46 9.27 -11.40 -9.02
C ASP A 46 8.16 -10.88 -8.09
N CYS A 47 8.48 -10.05 -7.10
CA CYS A 47 7.52 -9.36 -6.24
C CYS A 47 7.10 -7.97 -6.76
N ILE A 48 7.79 -7.44 -7.77
CA ILE A 48 7.66 -6.04 -8.21
C ILE A 48 6.46 -5.89 -9.16
N ILE A 49 5.64 -4.87 -8.91
CA ILE A 49 4.50 -4.47 -9.74
C ILE A 49 4.62 -3.02 -10.27
N GLY A 50 5.76 -2.37 -10.05
CA GLY A 50 6.01 -1.03 -10.57
C GLY A 50 7.43 -0.54 -10.26
N VAL A 51 8.02 0.15 -11.21
CA VAL A 51 9.37 0.76 -11.15
C VAL A 51 9.27 2.29 -11.21
N SER A 52 10.39 2.99 -11.04
CA SER A 52 10.43 4.47 -11.12
C SER A 52 9.39 5.18 -10.25
N ALA A 53 9.17 4.65 -9.04
CA ALA A 53 8.16 5.18 -8.13
C ALA A 53 8.42 6.63 -7.72
N SER A 54 7.36 7.44 -7.65
CA SER A 54 7.44 8.85 -7.25
C SER A 54 7.77 9.03 -5.76
N LYS A 55 7.37 8.07 -4.92
CA LYS A 55 7.57 8.08 -3.46
C LYS A 55 8.04 6.71 -2.97
N ALA A 56 8.80 6.74 -1.87
CA ALA A 56 9.07 5.59 -1.03
C ALA A 56 8.57 5.88 0.41
N PRO A 57 8.59 4.91 1.33
CA PRO A 57 8.06 5.10 2.69
C PRO A 57 8.64 6.33 3.41
N ARG A 58 9.92 6.65 3.19
CA ARG A 58 10.55 7.84 3.78
C ARG A 58 9.85 9.15 3.41
N ASP A 59 9.27 9.24 2.21
CA ASP A 59 8.61 10.45 1.68
C ASP A 59 7.14 10.57 2.07
N PHE A 60 6.56 9.54 2.70
CA PHE A 60 5.18 9.61 3.16
C PHE A 60 5.03 10.65 4.27
N SER A 61 3.87 11.30 4.28
CA SER A 61 3.45 12.22 5.32
C SER A 61 3.51 11.57 6.70
N GLU A 62 3.87 12.36 7.72
CA GLU A 62 4.00 11.81 9.07
C GLU A 62 2.65 11.29 9.59
N SER A 63 1.54 11.96 9.26
CA SER A 63 0.20 11.49 9.61
C SER A 63 -0.12 10.11 9.03
N PHE A 64 0.31 9.81 7.80
CA PHE A 64 0.17 8.49 7.20
C PHE A 64 1.04 7.44 7.90
N LYS A 65 2.28 7.80 8.23
CA LYS A 65 3.19 6.91 8.95
C LYS A 65 2.67 6.59 10.36
N GLU A 66 2.24 7.60 11.10
CA GLU A 66 1.62 7.47 12.42
C GLU A 66 0.36 6.60 12.36
N ALA A 67 -0.51 6.81 11.36
CA ALA A 67 -1.70 5.99 11.16
C ALA A 67 -1.37 4.50 10.96
N LEU A 68 -0.29 4.18 10.24
CA LEU A 68 0.15 2.79 10.04
C LEU A 68 0.89 2.18 11.24
N ARG A 69 1.46 2.99 12.14
CA ARG A 69 2.16 2.53 13.36
C ARG A 69 1.22 2.09 14.48
N SER A 70 0.19 1.33 14.12
CA SER A 70 -0.76 0.72 15.05
C SER A 70 -1.04 -0.71 14.64
N ASP A 71 -1.04 -1.63 15.60
CA ASP A 71 -1.41 -3.03 15.37
C ASP A 71 -2.91 -3.19 15.06
N ARG A 72 -3.73 -2.14 15.18
CA ARG A 72 -5.14 -2.15 14.79
C ARG A 72 -5.41 -1.42 13.47
N ALA A 73 -4.40 -0.80 12.88
CA ALA A 73 -4.55 -0.09 11.62
C ALA A 73 -4.76 -1.06 10.47
N VAL A 74 -5.60 -0.65 9.51
CA VAL A 74 -5.78 -1.34 8.24
C VAL A 74 -5.21 -0.48 7.12
N LEU A 75 -4.29 -1.06 6.36
CA LEU A 75 -3.85 -0.52 5.09
C LEU A 75 -4.75 -1.05 3.98
N VAL A 76 -5.36 -0.15 3.22
CA VAL A 76 -6.02 -0.46 1.95
C VAL A 76 -5.16 0.09 0.81
N ALA A 77 -4.59 -0.79 0.01
CA ALA A 77 -3.79 -0.45 -1.16
C ALA A 77 -4.58 -0.73 -2.43
N LEU A 78 -4.95 0.33 -3.13
CA LEU A 78 -5.67 0.29 -4.40
C LEU A 78 -4.68 0.46 -5.55
N ILE A 79 -4.56 -0.57 -6.39
CA ILE A 79 -3.68 -0.60 -7.55
C ILE A 79 -4.54 -0.29 -8.77
N ILE A 80 -4.29 0.84 -9.44
CA ILE A 80 -5.04 1.30 -10.60
C ILE A 80 -4.10 1.35 -11.81
N VAL A 81 -4.46 0.64 -12.88
CA VAL A 81 -3.63 0.49 -14.09
C VAL A 81 -4.53 0.44 -15.32
N GLY A 82 -4.45 1.45 -16.20
CA GLY A 82 -5.14 1.42 -17.51
C GLY A 82 -6.65 1.15 -17.44
N GLY A 83 -7.34 1.65 -16.41
CA GLY A 83 -8.77 1.40 -16.18
C GLY A 83 -9.09 0.09 -15.44
N LEU A 84 -8.10 -0.77 -15.21
CA LEU A 84 -8.20 -1.93 -14.33
C LEU A 84 -7.87 -1.53 -12.89
N MET A 85 -8.40 -2.30 -11.94
CA MET A 85 -8.22 -2.05 -10.52
C MET A 85 -8.14 -3.35 -9.73
N ASP A 86 -7.24 -3.39 -8.75
CA ASP A 86 -7.20 -4.44 -7.73
C ASP A 86 -6.91 -3.86 -6.35
N VAL A 87 -7.32 -4.56 -5.30
CA VAL A 87 -7.20 -4.13 -3.91
C VAL A 87 -6.43 -5.15 -3.07
N VAL A 88 -5.49 -4.65 -2.27
CA VAL A 88 -4.76 -5.40 -1.25
C VAL A 88 -5.07 -4.80 0.11
N LEU A 89 -5.50 -5.65 1.04
CA LEU A 89 -5.69 -5.29 2.44
C LEU A 89 -4.49 -5.79 3.22
N ALA A 90 -3.98 -4.99 4.16
CA ALA A 90 -2.92 -5.40 5.07
C ALA A 90 -3.13 -4.76 6.45
N GLN A 91 -2.47 -5.31 7.45
CA GLN A 91 -2.45 -4.77 8.81
C GLN A 91 -1.26 -3.81 8.94
N GLY A 92 -1.49 -2.68 9.63
CA GLY A 92 -0.41 -1.87 10.18
C GLY A 92 0.35 -2.61 11.28
N SER A 93 1.34 -1.96 11.88
CA SER A 93 2.00 -2.50 13.06
C SER A 93 2.73 -1.40 13.82
N SER A 94 2.66 -1.44 15.15
CA SER A 94 3.39 -0.53 16.04
C SER A 94 4.92 -0.53 15.80
N ARG A 95 5.44 -1.63 15.22
CA ARG A 95 6.87 -1.82 14.89
C ARG A 95 7.29 -1.32 13.51
N LEU A 96 6.39 -0.76 12.70
CA LEU A 96 6.74 -0.32 11.33
C LEU A 96 7.73 0.85 11.35
N LEU A 97 8.83 0.70 10.60
CA LEU A 97 9.91 1.68 10.52
C LEU A 97 9.60 2.80 9.52
N LEU A 98 9.16 2.44 8.31
CA LEU A 98 8.72 3.37 7.24
C LEU A 98 9.79 4.37 6.79
N ASP A 99 11.04 3.92 6.68
CA ASP A 99 12.21 4.78 6.39
C ASP A 99 12.96 4.40 5.10
N SER A 100 12.47 3.41 4.34
CA SER A 100 13.09 3.10 3.05
C SER A 100 13.01 4.30 2.09
N PRO A 101 14.14 4.73 1.49
CA PRO A 101 14.13 5.75 0.45
C PRO A 101 13.94 5.17 -0.95
N VAL A 102 14.00 3.84 -1.11
CA VAL A 102 14.06 3.18 -2.43
C VAL A 102 12.76 2.48 -2.78
N LYS A 103 12.13 1.78 -1.83
CA LYS A 103 11.01 0.89 -2.14
C LYS A 103 10.01 0.76 -1.01
N LEU A 104 8.78 0.39 -1.37
CA LEU A 104 7.73 -0.02 -0.45
C LEU A 104 7.37 -1.49 -0.68
N VAL A 105 7.07 -2.20 0.41
CA VAL A 105 6.73 -3.63 0.38
C VAL A 105 5.51 -3.88 1.26
N ILE A 106 4.55 -4.63 0.71
CA ILE A 106 3.41 -5.21 1.43
C ILE A 106 3.65 -6.72 1.57
N ARG A 107 3.46 -7.27 2.78
CA ARG A 107 3.87 -8.64 3.12
C ARG A 107 2.70 -9.46 3.65
N ARG A 108 2.64 -10.74 3.27
CA ARG A 108 1.78 -11.74 3.93
C ARG A 108 2.29 -12.13 5.31
N SER A 109 3.60 -12.17 5.50
CA SER A 109 4.20 -12.45 6.80
C SER A 109 4.14 -11.24 7.74
N SER A 110 4.55 -11.42 8.98
CA SER A 110 4.75 -10.36 9.98
C SER A 110 6.19 -9.85 10.06
N PHE A 111 7.03 -10.18 9.06
CA PHE A 111 8.39 -9.67 8.95
C PHE A 111 8.36 -8.17 8.63
N ILE A 112 9.24 -7.39 9.26
CA ILE A 112 9.29 -5.94 9.12
C ILE A 112 10.71 -5.53 8.76
N GLU A 113 10.80 -4.63 7.80
CA GLU A 113 12.02 -3.91 7.42
C GLU A 113 11.65 -2.43 7.11
N PRO A 114 12.63 -1.54 6.88
CA PRO A 114 12.37 -0.13 6.56
C PRO A 114 11.38 0.13 5.41
N ALA A 115 11.30 -0.79 4.45
CA ALA A 115 10.39 -0.71 3.30
C ALA A 115 8.98 -1.26 3.57
N THR A 116 8.77 -1.96 4.68
CA THR A 116 7.48 -2.61 4.95
C THR A 116 6.45 -1.56 5.34
N ILE A 117 5.33 -1.51 4.60
CA ILE A 117 4.21 -0.59 4.87
C ILE A 117 2.95 -1.31 5.36
N GLY A 118 2.92 -2.65 5.26
CA GLY A 118 1.82 -3.47 5.74
C GLY A 118 2.21 -4.94 5.83
N VAL A 119 1.66 -5.63 6.82
CA VAL A 119 1.89 -7.05 7.11
C VAL A 119 0.58 -7.84 7.10
N LYS A 120 0.63 -9.17 7.13
CA LYS A 120 -0.57 -10.04 7.09
C LYS A 120 -1.53 -9.71 5.93
N ALA A 121 -0.96 -9.41 4.77
CA ALA A 121 -1.73 -8.98 3.60
C ALA A 121 -2.65 -10.07 3.04
N SER A 122 -3.80 -9.67 2.50
CA SER A 122 -4.74 -10.56 1.81
C SER A 122 -4.15 -11.14 0.51
N LYS A 123 -3.30 -10.36 -0.16
CA LYS A 123 -2.69 -10.69 -1.45
C LYS A 123 -1.18 -10.44 -1.43
N ALA A 124 -0.45 -11.23 -2.21
CA ALA A 124 0.91 -10.96 -2.63
C ALA A 124 0.93 -10.68 -4.14
N ALA A 125 2.10 -10.44 -4.73
CA ALA A 125 2.26 -10.18 -6.16
C ALA A 125 1.58 -11.25 -7.02
N ARG A 126 1.69 -12.53 -6.63
CA ARG A 126 1.06 -13.64 -7.37
C ARG A 126 -0.47 -13.64 -7.39
N ASP A 127 -1.11 -12.87 -6.51
CA ASP A 127 -2.56 -12.88 -6.37
C ASP A 127 -3.21 -11.64 -7.00
N ILE A 128 -2.40 -10.76 -7.59
CA ILE A 128 -2.86 -9.60 -8.35
C ILE A 128 -3.49 -10.05 -9.67
N ASP A 129 -4.56 -9.37 -10.06
CA ASP A 129 -5.24 -9.57 -11.34
C ASP A 129 -4.26 -9.67 -12.53
N ARG A 130 -4.42 -10.70 -13.35
CA ARG A 130 -3.47 -10.99 -14.44
C ARG A 130 -3.62 -10.07 -15.65
N GLY A 131 -4.77 -9.42 -15.83
CA GLY A 131 -4.93 -8.31 -16.75
C GLY A 131 -4.09 -7.10 -16.34
N ILE A 132 -4.04 -6.77 -15.04
CA ILE A 132 -3.14 -5.73 -14.52
C ILE A 132 -1.69 -6.09 -14.80
N ILE A 133 -1.25 -7.30 -14.44
CA ILE A 133 0.14 -7.71 -14.67
C ILE A 133 0.52 -7.70 -16.16
N ALA A 134 -0.41 -8.09 -17.05
CA ALA A 134 -0.17 -8.01 -18.49
C ALA A 134 0.04 -6.56 -18.97
N ALA A 135 -0.79 -5.62 -18.51
CA ALA A 135 -0.66 -4.20 -18.85
C ALA A 135 0.66 -3.58 -18.34
N LEU A 136 1.11 -3.99 -17.14
CA LEU A 136 2.35 -3.52 -16.53
C LEU A 136 3.63 -3.95 -17.27
N ARG A 137 3.56 -4.88 -18.22
CA ARG A 137 4.73 -5.23 -19.06
C ARG A 137 5.07 -4.14 -20.08
N ASN A 138 4.16 -3.21 -20.35
CA ASN A 138 4.46 -2.05 -21.18
C ASN A 138 5.12 -0.94 -20.31
N PRO A 139 6.34 -0.46 -20.64
CA PRO A 139 7.02 0.62 -19.91
C PRO A 139 6.24 1.94 -19.83
N ASP A 140 5.34 2.21 -20.78
CA ASP A 140 4.55 3.44 -20.82
C ASP A 140 3.28 3.38 -19.97
N THR A 141 2.98 2.21 -19.41
CA THR A 141 1.86 2.03 -18.49
C THR A 141 2.18 2.68 -17.14
N VAL A 142 1.28 3.55 -16.68
CA VAL A 142 1.36 4.14 -15.34
C VAL A 142 0.61 3.29 -14.34
N VAL A 143 1.20 3.14 -13.15
CA VAL A 143 0.57 2.57 -11.96
C VAL A 143 0.24 3.73 -11.03
N GLU A 144 -1.04 3.87 -10.67
CA GLU A 144 -1.44 4.73 -9.56
C GLU A 144 -1.78 3.84 -8.36
N LEU A 145 -0.96 3.93 -7.32
CA LEU A 145 -1.14 3.23 -6.06
C LEU A 145 -1.70 4.19 -5.03
N LYS A 146 -2.99 4.06 -4.70
CA LYS A 146 -3.63 4.82 -3.62
C LYS A 146 -3.59 4.00 -2.34
N LEU A 147 -3.00 4.56 -1.31
CA LEU A 147 -2.82 3.92 -0.01
C LEU A 147 -3.67 4.66 1.01
N TYR A 148 -4.55 3.93 1.70
CA TYR A 148 -5.36 4.45 2.78
C TYR A 148 -4.97 3.74 4.07
N ALA A 149 -4.57 4.50 5.08
CA ALA A 149 -4.34 3.99 6.43
C ALA A 149 -5.57 4.31 7.28
N LEU A 150 -6.26 3.28 7.77
CA LEU A 150 -7.50 3.39 8.54
C LEU A 150 -7.23 3.04 10.01
N ARG A 151 -7.52 3.96 10.93
CA ARG A 151 -7.47 3.78 12.39
C ARG A 151 -8.83 3.34 12.91
N LEU A 152 -9.02 2.04 13.09
CA LEU A 152 -10.32 1.47 13.51
C LEU A 152 -10.66 1.73 14.99
N ASP A 153 -9.65 1.97 15.82
CA ASP A 153 -9.76 2.34 17.23
C ASP A 153 -10.53 3.67 17.42
N GLU A 154 -10.37 4.61 16.50
CA GLU A 154 -11.11 5.87 16.53
C GLU A 154 -12.58 5.70 16.12
N ILE A 155 -12.88 4.73 15.24
CA ILE A 155 -14.27 4.38 14.88
C ILE A 155 -15.00 3.85 16.13
N GLU A 156 -14.40 2.89 16.83
CA GLU A 156 -15.01 2.28 18.02
C GLU A 156 -15.28 3.31 19.13
N SER A 157 -14.39 4.28 19.31
CA SER A 157 -14.55 5.36 20.30
C SER A 157 -15.79 6.23 20.03
N ILE A 158 -16.03 6.62 18.76
CA ILE A 158 -17.20 7.42 18.36
C ILE A 158 -18.51 6.67 18.66
N TYR A 159 -18.56 5.39 18.32
CA TYR A 159 -19.77 4.57 18.52
C TYR A 159 -19.98 4.18 20.00
N THR A 160 -18.91 4.02 20.78
CA THR A 160 -19.00 3.71 22.21
C THR A 160 -19.40 4.94 23.02
N GLY A 161 -18.87 6.13 22.70
CA GLY A 161 -19.28 7.39 23.32
C GLY A 161 -20.75 7.74 23.07
N SER A 162 -21.31 7.30 21.94
CA SER A 162 -22.73 7.49 21.62
C SER A 162 -23.67 6.52 22.37
N ARG A 163 -23.15 5.44 22.96
CA ARG A 163 -23.94 4.45 23.72
C ARG A 163 -24.13 4.80 25.21
N SER A 164 -23.48 5.83 25.73
CA SER A 164 -23.66 6.29 27.12
C SER A 164 -24.83 7.28 27.33
N ILE A 165 -25.73 7.43 26.35
CA ILE A 165 -26.89 8.35 26.44
C ILE A 165 -28.23 7.60 26.28
N LEU A 166 -28.32 6.35 26.73
CA LEU A 166 -29.61 5.64 26.88
C LEU A 166 -29.71 4.98 28.25
#